data_AF-A0A1Y4WPF4-F1
#
_entry.id   AF-A0A1Y4WPF4-F1
#
_cell.length_a   1.000
_cell.length_b   1.000
_cell.length_c   1.000
_cell.angle_alpha   90.00
_cell.angle_beta   90.00
_cell.angle_gamma   90.00
#
_symmetry.space_group_name_H-M   'P 1'
#
loop_
_entity.id
_entity.type
_entity.pdbx_description
1 polymer ?
#
loop_
_entity_poly.entity_id
_entity_poly.type
_entity_poly.pdbx_seq_one_letter_code
_entity_poly.pdbx_strand_id
1 'polypeptide(L)'
;MGDPLNYLLELGFTLDDVESLRSRNDFTYQEMADAAKAIVDRGGNPLEAFGPRPTGWERPIPFEEIQTPDFPVDALPGPLGAFVECLAESTQTPEEMGGTLSLGVLATAFQRRHEVEVTRDWQEPLCLYTSAVAPPGERKSAVISALNKPIYEYEAEVRTAEAAEIAQNQTERALLEKALEAAKNSAAKNKTNFEEMREEALELSAQLAEFKDKHPFRLLADDTTPEKLVDIMDAQGGCITVCSAEGGVFDSMSGRYEKGANFDIYLKGHSGDPITVDRIGRKANHIKAPRLTMMLTIQPDVLNGVIGNSTFRGRGLCGRFLYAVCKSKVGHRAISPPPIPDNVREEYRAFVRRILSNQGSGIIRLSQEADEIRKSYQEYIEKKLGNEWEFMRDWGGKLTGAVVRIAALMHAAECMGNPTEIPISAETMAGATRLGEFFSSHAEAAYQLMGADESQADAKYILKRLSSAQLSKVTRSELTRLCRGKFGKAEDMEAALNILVERRYLREIETDVGYNNRTQTAYFINPAIAGNDGNNGNDAA
;
A
#
# COMPACT_ATOMS: atom_id res chain seq x y z
N MET A 1 -15.64 40.38 -60.60
CA MET A 1 -15.18 39.48 -59.53
C MET A 1 -16.25 39.53 -58.46
N GLY A 2 -16.87 38.38 -58.15
CA GLY A 2 -17.81 38.31 -57.03
C GLY A 2 -17.09 38.59 -55.71
N ASP A 3 -17.86 38.80 -54.65
CA ASP A 3 -17.34 38.94 -53.30
C ASP A 3 -16.35 37.79 -52.98
N PRO A 4 -15.08 38.08 -52.63
CA PRO A 4 -14.07 37.06 -52.32
C PRO A 4 -14.51 36.07 -51.25
N LEU A 5 -15.34 36.50 -50.30
CA LEU A 5 -15.94 35.61 -49.31
C LEU A 5 -16.92 34.63 -49.97
N ASN A 6 -17.82 35.11 -50.83
CA ASN A 6 -18.76 34.23 -51.55
C ASN A 6 -18.03 33.22 -52.44
N TYR A 7 -16.94 33.61 -53.09
CA TYR A 7 -16.14 32.68 -53.88
C TYR A 7 -15.55 31.54 -53.03
N LEU A 8 -15.06 31.85 -51.83
CA LEU A 8 -14.56 30.83 -50.88
C LEU A 8 -15.71 29.94 -50.37
N LEU A 9 -16.90 30.50 -50.11
CA LEU A 9 -18.08 29.73 -49.70
C LEU A 9 -18.58 28.80 -50.82
N GLU A 10 -18.56 29.25 -52.09
CA GLU A 10 -18.90 28.44 -53.27
C GLU A 10 -17.93 27.27 -53.47
N LEU A 11 -16.66 27.44 -53.08
CA LEU A 11 -15.65 26.38 -53.03
C LEU A 11 -15.85 25.43 -51.84
N GLY A 12 -16.82 25.68 -50.96
CA GLY A 12 -17.22 24.82 -49.85
C GLY A 12 -16.56 25.12 -48.50
N PHE A 13 -15.87 26.25 -48.34
CA PHE A 13 -15.39 26.71 -47.03
C PHE A 13 -16.57 27.17 -46.16
N THR A 14 -16.53 26.93 -44.85
CA THR A 14 -17.47 27.57 -43.91
C THR A 14 -16.99 28.97 -43.52
N LEU A 15 -17.90 29.81 -43.00
CA LEU A 15 -17.54 31.13 -42.47
C LEU A 15 -16.46 31.04 -41.38
N ASP A 16 -16.56 30.04 -40.49
CA ASP A 16 -15.58 29.79 -39.43
C ASP A 16 -14.20 29.40 -40.00
N ASP A 17 -14.16 28.60 -41.08
CA ASP A 17 -12.90 28.21 -41.74
C ASP A 17 -12.17 29.42 -42.30
N VAL A 18 -12.93 30.32 -42.93
CA VAL A 18 -12.40 31.53 -43.54
C VAL A 18 -11.89 32.49 -42.45
N GLU A 19 -12.63 32.69 -41.37
CA GLU A 19 -12.20 33.53 -40.24
C GLU A 19 -10.99 32.95 -39.47
N SER A 20 -10.91 31.63 -39.31
CA SER A 20 -9.76 30.95 -38.70
C SER A 20 -8.50 31.06 -39.55
N LEU A 21 -8.60 31.03 -40.89
CA LEU A 21 -7.45 31.23 -41.77
C LEU A 21 -7.00 32.71 -41.77
N ARG A 22 -7.95 33.64 -41.70
CA ARG A 22 -7.72 35.08 -41.57
C ARG A 22 -6.94 35.42 -40.29
N SER A 23 -7.32 34.81 -39.17
CA SER A 23 -6.71 35.08 -37.86
C SER A 23 -5.34 34.43 -37.68
N ARG A 24 -5.05 33.32 -38.37
CA ARG A 24 -3.78 32.58 -38.25
C ARG A 24 -2.63 33.18 -39.06
N ASN A 25 -2.92 33.75 -40.23
CA ASN A 25 -1.90 34.12 -41.21
C ASN A 25 -2.00 35.57 -41.72
N ASP A 26 -2.86 36.41 -41.11
CA ASP A 26 -3.08 37.82 -41.50
C ASP A 26 -3.47 38.03 -42.98
N PHE A 27 -4.07 37.03 -43.63
CA PHE A 27 -4.54 37.17 -45.01
C PHE A 27 -5.83 37.99 -45.11
N THR A 28 -5.97 38.78 -46.17
CA THR A 28 -7.24 39.37 -46.59
C THR A 28 -8.10 38.33 -47.32
N TYR A 29 -9.43 38.53 -47.36
CA TYR A 29 -10.34 37.64 -48.14
C TYR A 29 -9.93 37.54 -49.61
N GLN A 30 -9.35 38.62 -50.17
CA GLN A 30 -8.88 38.65 -51.55
C GLN A 30 -7.66 37.75 -51.75
N GLU A 31 -6.66 37.83 -50.87
CA GLU A 31 -5.46 36.98 -50.95
C GLU A 31 -5.80 35.49 -50.81
N MET A 32 -6.77 35.17 -49.94
CA MET A 32 -7.29 33.81 -49.78
C MET A 32 -8.00 33.32 -51.05
N ALA A 33 -8.83 34.15 -51.66
CA ALA A 33 -9.52 33.83 -52.91
C ALA A 33 -8.53 33.63 -54.07
N ASP A 34 -7.49 34.47 -54.16
CA ASP A 34 -6.47 34.38 -55.19
C ASP A 34 -5.61 33.11 -55.04
N ALA A 35 -5.25 32.75 -53.80
CA ALA A 35 -4.55 31.50 -53.51
C ALA A 35 -5.40 30.27 -53.80
N ALA A 36 -6.69 30.28 -53.42
CA ALA A 36 -7.63 29.20 -53.71
C ALA A 36 -7.79 29.02 -55.23
N LYS A 37 -7.94 30.13 -55.96
CA LYS A 37 -8.05 30.11 -57.42
C LYS A 37 -6.81 29.53 -58.10
N ALA A 38 -5.60 29.88 -57.64
CA ALA A 38 -4.36 29.33 -58.16
C ALA A 38 -4.25 27.79 -57.99
N ILE A 39 -4.92 27.23 -56.97
CA ILE A 39 -5.00 25.78 -56.76
C ILE A 39 -6.03 25.13 -57.68
N VAL A 40 -7.20 25.74 -57.83
CA VAL A 40 -8.23 25.28 -58.79
C VAL A 40 -7.66 25.25 -60.21
N ASP A 41 -6.95 26.30 -60.61
CA ASP A 41 -6.34 26.41 -61.95
C ASP A 41 -5.28 25.33 -62.23
N ARG A 42 -4.71 24.72 -61.18
CA ARG A 42 -3.77 23.60 -61.26
C ARG A 42 -4.45 22.23 -61.13
N GLY A 43 -5.79 22.20 -61.09
CA GLY A 43 -6.58 20.98 -60.93
C GLY A 43 -6.61 20.42 -59.50
N GLY A 44 -6.19 21.19 -58.50
CA GLY A 44 -6.22 20.80 -57.09
C GLY A 44 -7.51 21.24 -56.39
N ASN A 45 -7.80 20.65 -55.23
CA ASN A 45 -8.91 21.06 -54.38
C ASN A 45 -8.43 22.05 -53.29
N PRO A 46 -8.86 23.33 -53.32
CA PRO A 46 -8.47 24.32 -52.30
C PRO A 46 -8.87 23.94 -50.89
N LEU A 47 -9.97 23.19 -50.69
CA LEU A 47 -10.37 22.68 -49.38
C LEU A 47 -9.40 21.62 -48.84
N GLU A 48 -8.76 20.81 -49.69
CA GLU A 48 -7.73 19.86 -49.24
C GLU A 48 -6.41 20.55 -48.91
N ALA A 49 -6.10 21.64 -49.61
CA ALA A 49 -4.86 22.40 -49.43
C ALA A 49 -4.93 23.41 -48.27
N PHE A 50 -6.09 24.03 -48.05
CA PHE A 50 -6.28 25.13 -47.10
C PHE A 50 -7.45 24.95 -46.13
N GLY A 51 -8.44 24.12 -46.46
CA GLY A 51 -9.54 23.85 -45.55
C GLY A 51 -9.01 23.28 -44.23
N PRO A 52 -9.67 23.56 -43.10
CA PRO A 52 -9.37 22.81 -41.89
C PRO A 52 -9.59 21.33 -42.21
N ARG A 53 -8.52 20.53 -42.07
CA ARG A 53 -8.62 19.08 -42.19
C ARG A 53 -9.79 18.63 -41.30
N PRO A 54 -10.71 17.78 -41.82
CA PRO A 54 -11.90 17.40 -41.09
C PRO A 54 -11.55 17.03 -39.66
N THR A 55 -12.16 17.80 -38.76
CA THR A 55 -12.20 17.66 -37.30
C THR A 55 -12.96 16.38 -36.91
N GLY A 56 -12.55 15.25 -37.46
CA GLY A 56 -12.96 13.93 -37.02
C GLY A 56 -11.99 13.43 -35.96
N TRP A 57 -11.77 14.22 -34.90
CA TRP A 57 -11.19 13.64 -33.69
C TRP A 57 -12.26 12.78 -33.06
N GLU A 58 -12.07 11.48 -33.09
CA GLU A 58 -12.84 10.60 -32.22
C GLU A 58 -12.52 10.95 -30.76
N ARG A 59 -13.50 10.75 -29.87
CA ARG A 59 -13.30 11.02 -28.44
C ARG A 59 -12.11 10.18 -27.94
N PRO A 60 -11.17 10.77 -27.17
CA PRO A 60 -10.11 10.02 -26.53
C PRO A 60 -10.69 8.88 -25.71
N ILE A 61 -10.00 7.73 -25.70
CA ILE A 61 -10.36 6.59 -24.84
C ILE A 61 -9.72 6.87 -23.47
N PRO A 62 -10.50 7.19 -22.42
CA PRO A 62 -9.96 7.52 -21.10
C PRO A 62 -9.03 6.43 -20.61
N PHE A 63 -7.98 6.83 -19.90
CA PHE A 63 -7.25 5.84 -19.12
C PHE A 63 -8.17 5.28 -18.03
N GLU A 64 -8.09 3.99 -17.79
CA GLU A 64 -8.72 3.44 -16.59
C GLU A 64 -8.02 4.06 -15.37
N GLU A 65 -8.83 4.73 -14.56
CA GLU A 65 -8.45 5.21 -13.25
C GLU A 65 -9.04 4.31 -12.21
N ILE A 66 -8.18 3.85 -11.33
CA ILE A 66 -8.62 3.06 -10.20
C ILE A 66 -9.14 4.04 -9.15
N GLN A 67 -10.45 4.23 -9.14
CA GLN A 67 -11.13 5.04 -8.14
C GLN A 67 -11.31 4.19 -6.88
N THR A 68 -10.62 4.57 -5.81
CA THR A 68 -10.76 3.93 -4.50
C THR A 68 -11.70 4.76 -3.61
N PRO A 69 -12.53 4.10 -2.79
CA PRO A 69 -13.43 4.78 -1.86
C PRO A 69 -12.63 5.55 -0.79
N ASP A 70 -13.28 6.51 -0.14
CA ASP A 70 -12.69 7.18 1.02
C ASP A 70 -12.69 6.24 2.24
N PHE A 71 -11.76 6.46 3.16
CA PHE A 71 -11.62 5.62 4.35
C PHE A 71 -12.80 5.86 5.31
N PRO A 72 -13.51 4.81 5.79
CA PRO A 72 -14.62 4.97 6.72
C PRO A 72 -14.10 5.21 8.15
N VAL A 73 -13.62 6.43 8.45
CA VAL A 73 -13.03 6.76 9.75
C VAL A 73 -14.02 6.56 10.91
N ASP A 74 -15.30 6.79 10.65
CA ASP A 74 -16.41 6.59 11.59
C ASP A 74 -16.58 5.13 12.04
N ALA A 75 -16.01 4.17 11.29
CA ALA A 75 -15.99 2.77 11.68
C ALA A 75 -14.92 2.45 12.72
N LEU A 76 -13.96 3.34 12.98
CA LEU A 76 -12.93 3.11 14.00
C LEU A 76 -13.46 3.44 15.42
N PRO A 77 -12.89 2.84 16.48
CA PRO A 77 -13.18 3.25 17.85
C PRO A 77 -12.96 4.75 18.05
N GLY A 78 -13.87 5.43 18.75
CA GLY A 78 -13.94 6.90 18.81
C GLY A 78 -12.60 7.66 18.97
N PRO A 79 -11.80 7.39 20.02
CA PRO A 79 -10.50 8.07 20.20
C PRO A 79 -9.49 7.79 19.08
N LEU A 80 -9.59 6.62 18.44
CA LEU A 80 -8.73 6.24 17.32
C LEU A 80 -9.16 6.98 16.04
N GLY A 81 -10.45 7.01 15.74
CA GLY A 81 -11.01 7.72 14.59
C GLY A 81 -10.70 9.22 14.64
N ALA A 82 -11.00 9.87 15.77
CA ALA A 82 -10.72 11.29 15.99
C ALA A 82 -9.23 11.63 15.82
N PHE A 83 -8.34 10.75 16.28
CA PHE A 83 -6.90 10.91 16.09
C PHE A 83 -6.48 10.74 14.62
N VAL A 84 -7.04 9.79 13.89
CA VAL A 84 -6.74 9.55 12.47
C VAL A 84 -7.14 10.76 11.62
N GLU A 85 -8.34 11.32 11.82
CA GLU A 85 -8.80 12.55 11.14
C GLU A 85 -7.85 13.72 11.39
N CYS A 86 -7.58 14.04 12.66
CA CYS A 86 -6.70 15.15 13.02
C CYS A 86 -5.26 14.92 12.54
N LEU A 87 -4.78 13.67 12.58
CA LEU A 87 -3.46 13.30 12.08
C LEU A 87 -3.40 13.55 10.58
N ALA A 88 -4.36 13.07 9.80
CA ALA A 88 -4.42 13.26 8.35
C ALA A 88 -4.42 14.74 7.94
N GLU A 89 -5.14 15.59 8.68
CA GLU A 89 -5.09 17.04 8.50
C GLU A 89 -3.71 17.60 8.86
N SER A 90 -3.19 17.31 10.05
CA SER A 90 -1.92 17.87 10.51
C SER A 90 -0.73 17.44 9.64
N THR A 91 -0.69 16.18 9.20
CA THR A 91 0.37 15.67 8.32
C THR A 91 0.07 15.88 6.85
N GLN A 92 -1.10 16.40 6.47
CA GLN A 92 -1.52 16.53 5.07
C GLN A 92 -1.33 15.22 4.30
N THR A 93 -1.76 14.13 4.93
CA THR A 93 -1.77 12.78 4.38
C THR A 93 -3.20 12.30 4.19
N PRO A 94 -3.44 11.31 3.31
CA PRO A 94 -4.72 10.62 3.23
C PRO A 94 -5.11 9.96 4.57
N GLU A 95 -6.41 9.89 4.84
CA GLU A 95 -6.96 9.23 6.04
C GLU A 95 -6.73 7.72 5.99
N GLU A 96 -6.78 7.11 4.80
CA GLU A 96 -6.57 5.67 4.62
C GLU A 96 -5.19 5.19 5.10
N MET A 97 -4.17 6.07 5.06
CA MET A 97 -2.85 5.75 5.59
C MET A 97 -2.91 5.59 7.12
N GLY A 98 -3.47 6.58 7.81
CA GLY A 98 -3.60 6.55 9.27
C GLY A 98 -4.56 5.46 9.74
N GLY A 99 -5.72 5.36 9.08
CA GLY A 99 -6.76 4.40 9.38
C GLY A 99 -6.31 2.95 9.24
N THR A 100 -5.63 2.62 8.14
CA THR A 100 -5.11 1.25 7.90
C THR A 100 -4.06 0.85 8.94
N LEU A 101 -3.11 1.74 9.23
CA LEU A 101 -2.07 1.48 10.23
C LEU A 101 -2.61 1.42 11.66
N SER A 102 -3.71 2.14 11.94
CA SER A 102 -4.37 2.13 13.25
C SER A 102 -4.94 0.75 13.63
N LEU A 103 -5.37 -0.06 12.64
CA LEU A 103 -5.74 -1.45 12.86
C LEU A 103 -4.55 -2.30 13.31
N GLY A 104 -3.35 -1.98 12.82
CA GLY A 104 -2.09 -2.55 13.30
C GLY A 104 -1.83 -2.24 14.78
N VAL A 105 -2.12 -1.01 15.23
CA VAL A 105 -2.02 -0.62 16.65
C VAL A 105 -2.97 -1.45 17.52
N LEU A 106 -4.22 -1.65 17.09
CA LEU A 106 -5.16 -2.52 17.81
C LEU A 106 -4.65 -3.96 17.87
N ALA A 107 -4.18 -4.50 16.74
CA ALA A 107 -3.62 -5.85 16.67
C ALA A 107 -2.39 -6.00 17.58
N THR A 108 -1.50 -5.00 17.65
CA THR A 108 -0.37 -4.98 18.60
C THR A 108 -0.83 -5.17 20.05
N ALA A 109 -1.94 -4.53 20.45
CA ALA A 109 -2.43 -4.59 21.81
C ALA A 109 -3.10 -5.93 22.17
N PHE A 110 -3.82 -6.55 21.22
CA PHE A 110 -4.70 -7.67 21.52
C PHE A 110 -4.26 -9.04 20.99
N GLN A 111 -3.40 -9.11 19.96
CA GLN A 111 -3.04 -10.37 19.29
C GLN A 111 -2.45 -11.45 20.22
N ARG A 112 -1.82 -11.05 21.33
CA ARG A 112 -1.25 -11.97 22.32
C ARG A 112 -2.34 -12.66 23.16
N ARG A 113 -3.45 -11.96 23.38
CA ARG A 113 -4.38 -12.26 24.49
C ARG A 113 -5.70 -12.84 24.02
N HIS A 114 -6.11 -12.53 22.80
CA HIS A 114 -7.43 -12.87 22.32
C HIS A 114 -7.39 -13.57 20.97
N GLU A 115 -8.42 -14.38 20.78
CA GLU A 115 -8.80 -15.02 19.53
C GLU A 115 -10.30 -14.80 19.36
N VAL A 116 -10.79 -14.87 18.13
CA VAL A 116 -12.22 -14.76 17.83
C VAL A 116 -12.73 -16.08 17.29
N GLU A 117 -13.82 -16.57 17.87
CA GLU A 117 -14.49 -17.81 17.49
C GLU A 117 -15.72 -17.47 16.66
N VAL A 118 -15.71 -17.89 15.39
CA VAL A 118 -16.86 -17.77 14.48
C VAL A 118 -17.76 -18.99 14.62
N THR A 119 -17.15 -20.18 14.62
CA THR A 119 -17.81 -21.46 14.90
C THR A 119 -16.89 -22.29 15.80
N ARG A 120 -17.39 -23.40 16.35
CA ARG A 120 -16.56 -24.28 17.20
C ARG A 120 -15.32 -24.83 16.51
N ASP A 121 -15.34 -24.89 15.18
CA ASP A 121 -14.25 -25.42 14.36
C ASP A 121 -13.48 -24.31 13.61
N TRP A 122 -13.86 -23.04 13.83
CA TRP A 122 -13.23 -21.89 13.18
C TRP A 122 -12.93 -20.77 14.18
N GLN A 123 -11.64 -20.64 14.50
CA GLN A 123 -11.08 -19.57 15.30
C GLN A 123 -10.04 -18.80 14.50
N GLU A 124 -9.96 -17.49 14.73
CA GLU A 124 -9.00 -16.60 14.10
C GLU A 124 -8.18 -15.84 15.15
N PRO A 125 -6.84 -15.76 15.00
CA PRO A 125 -6.05 -14.86 15.82
C PRO A 125 -6.27 -13.40 15.48
N LEU A 126 -6.11 -12.51 16.46
CA LEU A 126 -6.30 -11.07 16.25
C LEU A 126 -5.08 -10.34 15.68
N CYS A 127 -4.18 -11.06 15.01
CA CYS A 127 -3.07 -10.44 14.31
C CYS A 127 -3.49 -10.00 12.90
N LEU A 128 -2.94 -8.87 12.43
CA LEU A 128 -3.26 -8.29 11.12
C LEU A 128 -2.01 -7.92 10.35
N TYR A 129 -2.04 -8.06 9.03
CA TYR A 129 -1.02 -7.50 8.14
C TYR A 129 -1.62 -6.29 7.41
N THR A 130 -1.13 -5.11 7.72
CA THR A 130 -1.61 -3.83 7.20
C THR A 130 -0.53 -3.19 6.35
N SER A 131 -0.89 -2.71 5.16
CA SER A 131 0.03 -2.11 4.21
C SER A 131 -0.56 -0.87 3.56
N ALA A 132 -0.09 0.31 4.00
CA ALA A 132 -0.40 1.57 3.34
C ALA A 132 0.60 1.81 2.19
N VAL A 133 0.10 1.87 0.96
CA VAL A 133 0.90 2.05 -0.24
C VAL A 133 0.87 3.51 -0.64
N ALA A 134 2.01 4.20 -0.56
CA ALA A 134 2.10 5.61 -0.88
C ALA A 134 3.44 5.96 -1.55
N PRO A 135 3.44 6.84 -2.57
CA PRO A 135 4.66 7.33 -3.22
C PRO A 135 5.70 7.94 -2.25
N PRO A 136 6.96 8.09 -2.69
CA PRO A 136 7.94 8.88 -1.95
C PRO A 136 7.43 10.30 -1.63
N GLY A 137 7.80 10.84 -0.47
CA GLY A 137 7.40 12.19 -0.07
C GLY A 137 5.99 12.32 0.53
N GLU A 138 5.28 11.22 0.80
CA GLU A 138 3.95 11.18 1.43
C GLU A 138 3.95 11.20 2.97
N ARG A 139 5.07 11.59 3.60
CA ARG A 139 5.17 11.72 5.07
C ARG A 139 4.81 10.42 5.84
N LYS A 140 4.98 9.25 5.20
CA LYS A 140 4.75 7.90 5.77
C LYS A 140 5.33 7.72 7.18
N SER A 141 6.61 8.06 7.35
CA SER A 141 7.30 7.94 8.64
C SER A 141 6.70 8.82 9.73
N ALA A 142 6.15 9.99 9.38
CA ALA A 142 5.49 10.88 10.35
C ALA A 142 4.19 10.28 10.87
N VAL A 143 3.38 9.66 9.98
CA VAL A 143 2.13 8.98 10.34
C VAL A 143 2.41 7.76 11.22
N ILE A 144 3.32 6.87 10.80
CA ILE A 144 3.74 5.70 11.60
C ILE A 144 4.27 6.12 12.97
N SER A 145 5.14 7.13 13.02
CA SER A 145 5.72 7.60 14.28
C SER A 145 4.66 8.18 15.21
N ALA A 146 3.72 8.96 14.69
CA ALA A 146 2.64 9.55 15.48
C ALA A 146 1.71 8.49 16.07
N LEU A 147 1.33 7.48 15.28
CA LEU A 147 0.50 6.36 15.74
C LEU A 147 1.22 5.51 16.81
N ASN A 148 2.50 5.21 16.61
CA ASN A 148 3.24 4.31 17.50
C ASN A 148 3.86 4.98 18.72
N LYS A 149 3.87 6.32 18.80
CA LYS A 149 4.46 7.06 19.92
C LYS A 149 3.98 6.54 21.29
N PRO A 150 2.67 6.33 21.55
CA PRO A 150 2.22 5.79 22.84
C PRO A 150 2.69 4.35 23.10
N ILE A 151 2.89 3.54 22.06
CA ILE A 151 3.42 2.16 22.18
C ILE A 151 4.90 2.21 22.60
N TYR A 152 5.70 3.08 21.97
CA TYR A 152 7.10 3.26 22.35
C TYR A 152 7.26 3.77 23.78
N GLU A 153 6.42 4.72 24.19
CA GLU A 153 6.39 5.21 25.57
C GLU A 153 6.05 4.10 26.57
N TYR A 154 5.00 3.32 26.29
CA TYR A 154 4.61 2.19 27.13
C TYR A 154 5.72 1.13 27.22
N GLU A 155 6.32 0.75 26.08
CA GLU A 155 7.43 -0.21 26.04
C GLU A 155 8.63 0.26 26.85
N ALA A 156 9.01 1.54 26.73
CA ALA A 156 10.13 2.12 27.47
C ALA A 156 9.90 2.13 28.98
N GLU A 157 8.68 2.44 29.42
CA GLU A 157 8.31 2.45 30.83
C GLU A 157 8.32 1.05 31.44
N VAL A 158 7.74 0.06 30.75
CA VAL A 158 7.76 -1.34 31.21
C VAL A 158 9.20 -1.85 31.30
N ARG A 159 10.02 -1.59 30.26
CA ARG A 159 11.45 -1.96 30.26
C ARG A 159 12.22 -1.34 31.43
N THR A 160 11.92 -0.09 31.75
CA THR A 160 12.57 0.61 32.86
C THR A 160 12.19 -0.04 34.19
N ALA A 161 10.92 -0.42 34.36
CA ALA A 161 10.43 -1.07 35.58
C ALA A 161 11.04 -2.47 35.80
N GLU A 162 11.24 -3.26 34.73
CA GLU A 162 11.76 -4.63 34.82
C GLU A 162 13.29 -4.73 34.67
N ALA A 163 14.00 -3.63 34.40
CA ALA A 163 15.43 -3.64 34.05
C ALA A 163 16.31 -4.33 35.11
N ALA A 164 16.04 -4.06 36.39
CA ALA A 164 16.78 -4.67 37.50
C ALA A 164 16.54 -6.18 37.59
N GLU A 165 15.30 -6.61 37.41
CA GLU A 165 14.90 -8.02 37.44
C GLU A 165 15.52 -8.81 36.28
N ILE A 166 15.57 -8.22 35.09
CA ILE A 166 16.25 -8.82 33.92
C ILE A 166 17.75 -8.93 34.17
N ALA A 167 18.39 -7.88 34.69
CA ALA A 167 19.82 -7.92 34.99
C ALA A 167 20.18 -8.99 36.03
N GLN A 168 19.34 -9.15 37.06
CA GLN A 168 19.49 -10.22 38.06
C GLN A 168 19.33 -11.59 37.42
N ASN A 169 18.28 -11.80 36.61
CA ASN A 169 18.04 -13.06 35.91
C ASN A 169 19.21 -13.44 34.97
N GLN A 170 19.73 -12.48 34.20
CA GLN A 170 20.90 -12.71 33.33
C GLN A 170 22.17 -13.03 34.13
N THR A 171 22.36 -12.38 35.29
CA THR A 171 23.49 -12.65 36.18
C THR A 171 23.40 -14.06 36.77
N GLU A 172 22.21 -14.45 37.25
CA GLU A 172 21.96 -15.79 37.80
C GLU A 172 22.22 -16.88 36.76
N ARG A 173 21.72 -16.71 35.54
CA ARG A 173 22.03 -17.60 34.43
C ARG A 173 23.53 -17.71 34.17
N ALA A 174 24.23 -16.58 34.07
CA ALA A 174 25.66 -16.56 33.80
C ALA A 174 26.48 -17.22 34.93
N LEU A 175 26.02 -17.12 36.18
CA LEU A 175 26.62 -17.84 37.31
C LEU A 175 26.44 -19.35 37.18
N LEU A 176 25.23 -19.81 36.85
CA LEU A 176 24.94 -21.22 36.61
C LEU A 176 25.77 -21.78 35.44
N GLU A 177 25.87 -21.05 34.33
CA GLU A 177 26.69 -21.44 33.17
C GLU A 177 28.18 -21.57 33.55
N LYS A 178 28.72 -20.61 34.32
CA LYS A 178 30.10 -20.67 34.81
C LYS A 178 30.33 -21.82 35.80
N ALA A 179 29.39 -22.06 36.71
CA ALA A 179 29.46 -23.17 37.66
C ALA A 179 29.45 -24.52 36.92
N LEU A 180 28.57 -24.68 35.93
CA LEU A 180 28.50 -25.89 35.10
C LEU A 180 29.83 -26.14 34.36
N GLU A 181 30.39 -25.09 33.73
CA GLU A 181 31.68 -25.21 33.05
C GLU A 181 32.83 -25.52 34.03
N ALA A 182 32.81 -24.98 35.24
CA ALA A 182 33.80 -25.31 36.28
C ALA A 182 33.68 -26.78 36.74
N ALA A 183 32.46 -27.27 36.96
CA ALA A 183 32.19 -28.67 37.35
C ALA A 183 32.64 -29.64 36.23
N LYS A 184 32.29 -29.38 34.97
CA LYS A 184 32.74 -30.17 33.81
C LYS A 184 34.26 -30.21 33.69
N ASN A 185 34.93 -29.07 33.81
CA ASN A 185 36.38 -28.98 33.72
C ASN A 185 37.09 -29.72 34.87
N SER A 186 36.51 -29.70 36.06
CA SER A 186 37.07 -30.36 37.23
C SER A 186 36.91 -31.89 37.13
N ALA A 187 35.74 -32.36 36.70
CA ALA A 187 35.50 -33.78 36.41
C ALA A 187 36.46 -34.33 35.35
N ALA A 188 36.76 -33.55 34.31
CA ALA A 188 37.69 -33.94 33.24
C ALA A 188 39.16 -34.07 33.72
N LYS A 189 39.56 -33.31 34.76
CA LYS A 189 40.95 -33.24 35.25
C LYS A 189 41.24 -34.17 36.43
N ASN A 190 40.28 -34.45 37.31
CA ASN A 190 40.51 -35.15 38.57
C ASN A 190 39.64 -36.42 38.72
N LYS A 191 40.23 -37.60 38.48
CA LYS A 191 39.51 -38.89 38.49
C LYS A 191 39.06 -39.37 39.88
N THR A 192 39.63 -38.82 40.96
CA THR A 192 39.36 -39.26 42.33
C THR A 192 37.98 -38.83 42.85
N ASN A 193 37.46 -37.70 42.37
CA ASN A 193 36.14 -37.16 42.73
C ASN A 193 35.22 -37.05 41.49
N PHE A 194 35.44 -37.90 40.48
CA PHE A 194 34.72 -37.84 39.22
C PHE A 194 33.19 -37.95 39.41
N GLU A 195 32.74 -38.84 40.28
CA GLU A 195 31.30 -39.10 40.46
C GLU A 195 30.58 -37.92 41.13
N GLU A 196 31.15 -37.32 42.18
CA GLU A 196 30.61 -36.12 42.84
C GLU A 196 30.54 -34.94 41.86
N MET A 197 31.61 -34.68 41.10
CA MET A 197 31.65 -33.57 40.14
C MET A 197 30.73 -33.80 38.93
N ARG A 198 30.51 -35.07 38.55
CA ARG A 198 29.55 -35.45 37.53
C ARG A 198 28.13 -35.18 38.01
N GLU A 199 27.80 -35.55 39.25
CA GLU A 199 26.48 -35.31 39.84
C GLU A 199 26.18 -33.80 39.92
N GLU A 200 27.13 -33.00 40.41
CA GLU A 200 27.03 -31.53 40.42
C GLU A 200 26.82 -30.94 39.02
N ALA A 201 27.58 -31.40 38.02
CA ALA A 201 27.41 -30.94 36.64
C ALA A 201 26.04 -31.33 36.05
N LEU A 202 25.51 -32.50 36.39
CA LEU A 202 24.17 -32.92 35.95
C LEU A 202 23.08 -32.09 36.62
N GLU A 203 23.22 -31.78 37.91
CA GLU A 203 22.28 -30.92 38.64
C GLU A 203 22.28 -29.49 38.06
N LEU A 204 23.44 -28.87 37.89
CA LEU A 204 23.56 -27.54 37.28
C LEU A 204 23.04 -27.52 35.84
N SER A 205 23.25 -28.60 35.08
CA SER A 205 22.69 -28.74 33.74
C SER A 205 21.16 -28.84 33.75
N ALA A 206 20.57 -29.51 34.74
CA ALA A 206 19.12 -29.57 34.91
C ALA A 206 18.55 -28.21 35.32
N GLN A 207 19.19 -27.51 36.26
CA GLN A 207 18.81 -26.15 36.66
C GLN A 207 18.86 -25.19 35.47
N LEU A 208 19.89 -25.25 34.62
CA LEU A 208 19.98 -24.45 33.39
C LEU A 208 18.93 -24.82 32.34
N ALA A 209 18.56 -26.09 32.23
CA ALA A 209 17.53 -26.54 31.29
C ALA A 209 16.14 -26.02 31.67
N GLU A 210 15.86 -25.90 32.97
CA GLU A 210 14.60 -25.37 33.50
C GLU A 210 14.63 -23.85 33.72
N PHE A 211 15.80 -23.21 33.56
CA PHE A 211 15.97 -21.78 33.77
C PHE A 211 15.11 -20.97 32.79
N LYS A 212 14.28 -20.09 33.33
CA LYS A 212 13.41 -19.20 32.54
C LYS A 212 14.12 -17.89 32.28
N ASP A 213 14.59 -17.75 31.06
CA ASP A 213 15.15 -16.49 30.56
C ASP A 213 14.12 -15.37 30.58
N LYS A 214 14.48 -14.26 31.20
CA LYS A 214 13.74 -13.00 31.08
C LYS A 214 14.40 -12.15 30.02
N HIS A 215 13.57 -11.64 29.11
CA HIS A 215 14.00 -10.77 28.03
C HIS A 215 13.32 -9.41 28.18
N PRO A 216 13.99 -8.32 27.78
CA PRO A 216 13.37 -6.99 27.77
C PRO A 216 12.08 -7.03 26.97
N PHE A 217 11.01 -6.55 27.59
CA PHE A 217 9.68 -6.44 27.03
C PHE A 217 9.74 -5.73 25.68
N ARG A 218 9.11 -6.30 24.68
CA ARG A 218 9.11 -5.76 23.32
C ARG A 218 7.78 -6.07 22.65
N LEU A 219 7.20 -5.03 22.07
CA LEU A 219 6.00 -5.10 21.24
C LEU A 219 6.33 -4.89 19.76
N LEU A 220 7.32 -4.04 19.48
CA LEU A 220 7.68 -3.65 18.12
C LEU A 220 9.08 -4.18 17.74
N ALA A 221 9.18 -4.70 16.53
CA ALA A 221 10.42 -4.97 15.83
C ALA A 221 10.43 -4.19 14.49
N ASP A 222 11.61 -3.78 14.05
CA ASP A 222 11.80 -3.15 12.74
C ASP A 222 12.24 -4.21 11.70
N ASP A 223 12.82 -3.80 10.56
CA ASP A 223 13.38 -4.69 9.53
C ASP A 223 14.40 -5.66 10.16
N THR A 224 13.99 -6.92 10.31
CA THR A 224 14.78 -8.02 10.86
C THR A 224 14.75 -9.18 9.88
N THR A 225 15.84 -9.93 9.79
CA THR A 225 15.84 -11.18 9.03
C THR A 225 14.81 -12.16 9.60
N PRO A 226 14.20 -13.05 8.78
CA PRO A 226 13.25 -14.07 9.26
C PRO A 226 13.77 -14.87 10.47
N GLU A 227 15.07 -15.19 10.45
CA GLU A 227 15.79 -15.94 11.46
C GLU A 227 15.82 -15.17 12.78
N LYS A 228 16.13 -13.86 12.73
CA LYS A 228 16.16 -13.02 13.91
C LYS A 228 14.76 -12.72 14.44
N LEU A 229 13.78 -12.65 13.54
CA LEU A 229 12.38 -12.48 13.90
C LEU A 229 11.87 -13.67 14.73
N VAL A 230 12.26 -14.91 14.37
CA VAL A 230 11.97 -16.11 15.18
C VAL A 230 12.55 -15.98 16.59
N ASP A 231 13.82 -15.58 16.73
CA ASP A 231 14.46 -15.41 18.05
C ASP A 231 13.72 -14.35 18.91
N ILE A 232 13.36 -13.21 18.29
CA ILE A 232 12.64 -12.13 18.99
C ILE A 232 11.26 -12.62 19.40
N MET A 233 10.55 -13.29 18.51
CA MET A 233 9.19 -13.76 18.75
C MET A 233 9.16 -14.81 19.86
N ASP A 234 10.09 -15.76 19.87
CA ASP A 234 10.25 -16.76 20.93
C ASP A 234 10.53 -16.09 22.29
N ALA A 235 11.46 -15.13 22.31
CA ALA A 235 11.78 -14.33 23.50
C ALA A 235 10.59 -13.50 24.03
N GLN A 236 9.62 -13.16 23.16
CA GLN A 236 8.42 -12.41 23.51
C GLN A 236 7.18 -13.33 23.65
N GLY A 237 7.38 -14.62 23.96
CA GLY A 237 6.28 -15.55 24.22
C GLY A 237 5.43 -15.85 22.99
N GLY A 238 6.04 -15.81 21.80
CA GLY A 238 5.39 -16.09 20.53
C GLY A 238 4.62 -14.92 19.93
N CYS A 239 4.82 -13.68 20.37
CA CYS A 239 4.05 -12.54 19.87
C CYS A 239 4.92 -11.30 19.64
N ILE A 240 4.83 -10.72 18.43
CA ILE A 240 5.54 -9.49 18.07
C ILE A 240 4.82 -8.74 16.95
N THR A 241 5.03 -7.43 16.83
CA THR A 241 4.61 -6.64 15.66
C THR A 241 5.84 -6.17 14.90
N VAL A 242 5.88 -6.42 13.59
CA VAL A 242 6.87 -5.80 12.70
C VAL A 242 6.28 -4.49 12.17
N CYS A 243 6.91 -3.38 12.53
CA CYS A 243 6.52 -2.05 12.09
C CYS A 243 7.64 -1.44 11.25
N SER A 244 7.37 -1.12 9.99
CA SER A 244 8.37 -0.48 9.13
C SER A 244 7.76 0.59 8.24
N ALA A 245 8.46 1.73 8.16
CA ALA A 245 8.11 2.81 7.24
C ALA A 245 8.68 2.60 5.82
N GLU A 246 9.38 1.47 5.60
CA GLU A 246 10.09 1.19 4.36
C GLU A 246 9.75 -0.21 3.81
N GLY A 247 10.07 -0.42 2.52
CA GLY A 247 9.86 -1.69 1.83
C GLY A 247 10.92 -2.76 2.13
N GLY A 248 11.95 -2.45 2.93
CA GLY A 248 13.09 -3.33 3.20
C GLY A 248 12.70 -4.71 3.74
N VAL A 249 11.59 -4.78 4.50
CA VAL A 249 11.04 -6.04 5.01
C VAL A 249 10.74 -7.06 3.88
N PHE A 250 10.23 -6.61 2.73
CA PHE A 250 9.98 -7.50 1.60
C PHE A 250 11.26 -7.94 0.89
N ASP A 251 12.27 -7.06 0.83
CA ASP A 251 13.59 -7.42 0.35
C ASP A 251 14.24 -8.50 1.25
N SER A 252 14.11 -8.35 2.57
CA SER A 252 14.54 -9.34 3.57
C SER A 252 13.82 -10.68 3.39
N MET A 253 12.50 -10.68 3.17
CA MET A 253 11.71 -11.89 2.90
C MET A 253 12.15 -12.63 1.63
N SER A 254 12.51 -11.89 0.57
CA SER A 254 12.93 -12.46 -0.72
C SER A 254 14.30 -13.14 -0.67
N GLY A 255 15.02 -13.05 0.45
CA GLY A 255 16.36 -13.59 0.58
C GLY A 255 17.44 -12.70 -0.02
N ARG A 256 17.25 -11.37 -0.12
CA ARG A 256 18.34 -10.47 -0.56
C ARG A 256 19.60 -10.61 0.32
N TYR A 257 19.42 -10.97 1.59
CA TYR A 257 20.49 -11.16 2.57
C TYR A 257 20.89 -12.64 2.81
N GLU A 258 20.14 -13.64 2.28
CA GLU A 258 20.37 -15.07 2.52
C GLU A 258 20.16 -15.94 1.26
N LYS A 259 20.68 -17.17 1.23
CA LYS A 259 20.47 -18.09 0.09
C LYS A 259 19.07 -18.72 0.12
N GLY A 260 18.05 -17.94 -0.24
CA GLY A 260 16.68 -18.41 -0.45
C GLY A 260 15.63 -17.63 0.33
N ALA A 261 14.41 -17.59 -0.19
CA ALA A 261 13.30 -16.91 0.46
C ALA A 261 12.71 -17.77 1.59
N ASN A 262 12.54 -17.19 2.79
CA ASN A 262 11.96 -17.86 3.95
C ASN A 262 10.70 -17.11 4.41
N PHE A 263 9.53 -17.68 4.09
CA PHE A 263 8.22 -17.08 4.41
C PHE A 263 7.56 -17.69 5.64
N ASP A 264 8.10 -18.76 6.20
CA ASP A 264 7.40 -19.60 7.19
C ASP A 264 6.97 -18.81 8.43
N ILE A 265 7.86 -17.96 8.96
CA ILE A 265 7.56 -17.09 10.11
C ILE A 265 6.38 -16.14 9.82
N TYR A 266 6.28 -15.62 8.60
CA TYR A 266 5.20 -14.71 8.20
C TYR A 266 3.90 -15.46 7.89
N LEU A 267 3.97 -16.64 7.30
CA LEU A 267 2.76 -17.43 7.01
C LEU A 267 2.16 -17.98 8.30
N LYS A 268 3.00 -18.57 9.15
CA LYS A 268 2.61 -19.18 10.42
C LYS A 268 2.29 -18.16 11.50
N GLY A 269 3.00 -17.03 11.56
CA GLY A 269 2.68 -15.93 12.47
C GLY A 269 1.30 -15.30 12.21
N HIS A 270 0.81 -15.37 10.98
CA HIS A 270 -0.54 -14.91 10.62
C HIS A 270 -1.63 -15.96 10.91
N SER A 271 -1.34 -17.25 10.71
CA SER A 271 -2.32 -18.33 10.95
C SER A 271 -2.36 -18.80 12.40
N GLY A 272 -1.25 -18.69 13.14
CA GLY A 272 -1.10 -19.27 14.47
C GLY A 272 -0.48 -20.67 14.48
N ASP A 273 -0.01 -21.18 13.34
CA ASP A 273 0.54 -22.53 13.27
C ASP A 273 1.90 -22.64 14.00
N PRO A 274 2.17 -23.73 14.73
CA PRO A 274 3.42 -23.88 15.47
C PRO A 274 4.68 -23.72 14.61
N ILE A 275 5.68 -23.03 15.16
CA ILE A 275 7.02 -22.88 14.58
C ILE A 275 8.02 -23.64 15.44
N THR A 276 8.72 -24.58 14.81
CA THR A 276 9.89 -25.25 15.40
C THR A 276 11.08 -25.03 14.48
N VAL A 277 12.16 -24.49 15.02
CA VAL A 277 13.41 -24.25 14.27
C VAL A 277 14.56 -24.89 15.02
N ASP A 278 15.11 -25.96 14.45
CA ASP A 278 16.29 -26.65 14.96
C ASP A 278 17.54 -26.19 14.20
N ARG A 279 18.53 -25.67 14.90
CA ARG A 279 19.83 -25.29 14.31
C ARG A 279 20.98 -25.95 15.05
N ILE A 280 21.95 -26.43 14.30
CA ILE A 280 23.17 -27.02 14.84
C ILE A 280 23.87 -25.96 15.72
N GLY A 281 24.11 -26.30 16.99
CA GLY A 281 24.84 -25.46 17.92
C GLY A 281 24.07 -24.26 18.50
N ARG A 282 22.74 -24.18 18.33
CA ARG A 282 21.89 -23.17 18.98
C ARG A 282 20.72 -23.82 19.70
N LYS A 283 20.16 -23.11 20.69
CA LYS A 283 18.90 -23.50 21.35
C LYS A 283 17.81 -23.57 20.27
N ALA A 284 17.05 -24.67 20.23
CA ALA A 284 15.91 -24.80 19.34
C ALA A 284 14.83 -23.80 19.75
N ASN A 285 14.22 -23.12 18.77
CA ASN A 285 13.06 -22.28 19.03
C ASN A 285 11.80 -23.11 18.84
N HIS A 286 10.87 -23.02 19.80
CA HIS A 286 9.58 -23.69 19.72
C HIS A 286 8.45 -22.75 20.14
N ILE A 287 7.83 -22.13 19.14
CA ILE A 287 6.75 -21.18 19.32
C ILE A 287 5.42 -21.90 19.04
N LYS A 288 4.67 -22.20 20.10
CA LYS A 288 3.43 -23.00 20.03
C LYS A 288 2.30 -22.30 19.28
N ALA A 289 2.12 -21.01 19.52
CA ALA A 289 1.03 -20.22 18.95
C ALA A 289 1.58 -18.85 18.52
N PRO A 290 2.29 -18.77 17.38
CA PRO A 290 2.86 -17.52 16.93
C PRO A 290 1.77 -16.51 16.54
N ARG A 291 1.92 -15.26 16.99
CA ARG A 291 1.06 -14.11 16.70
C ARG A 291 1.93 -12.98 16.15
N LEU A 292 1.91 -12.79 14.83
CA LEU A 292 2.67 -11.75 14.15
C LEU A 292 1.71 -10.75 13.53
N THR A 293 1.88 -9.48 13.87
CA THR A 293 1.22 -8.35 13.19
C THR A 293 2.24 -7.64 12.32
N MET A 294 1.84 -7.17 11.15
CA MET A 294 2.67 -6.35 10.28
C MET A 294 1.99 -5.01 10.06
N MET A 295 2.74 -3.93 10.29
CA MET A 295 2.29 -2.55 10.11
C MET A 295 3.28 -1.84 9.22
N LEU A 296 2.97 -1.83 7.92
CA LEU A 296 3.92 -1.41 6.90
C LEU A 296 3.40 -0.20 6.13
N THR A 297 4.32 0.68 5.76
CA THR A 297 4.10 1.56 4.61
C THR A 297 5.08 1.21 3.51
N ILE A 298 4.57 0.99 2.30
CA ILE A 298 5.41 0.65 1.14
C ILE A 298 5.21 1.63 -0.01
N GLN A 299 6.12 1.57 -0.97
CA GLN A 299 6.00 2.30 -2.23
C GLN A 299 5.24 1.46 -3.26
N PRO A 300 4.59 2.09 -4.26
CA PRO A 300 3.93 1.37 -5.35
C PRO A 300 4.84 0.35 -6.04
N ASP A 301 6.11 0.69 -6.29
CA ASP A 301 7.05 -0.23 -6.95
C ASP A 301 7.37 -1.46 -6.10
N VAL A 302 7.43 -1.30 -4.77
CA VAL A 302 7.60 -2.44 -3.84
C VAL A 302 6.36 -3.33 -3.87
N LEU A 303 5.16 -2.73 -3.87
CA LEU A 303 3.91 -3.49 -4.02
C LEU A 303 3.90 -4.29 -5.32
N ASN A 304 4.25 -3.65 -6.45
CA ASN A 304 4.32 -4.29 -7.76
C ASN A 304 5.32 -5.45 -7.76
N GLY A 305 6.50 -5.26 -7.16
CA GLY A 305 7.49 -6.32 -7.00
C GLY A 305 7.00 -7.49 -6.14
N VAL A 306 6.19 -7.24 -5.12
CA VAL A 306 5.65 -8.28 -4.22
C VAL A 306 4.51 -9.04 -4.88
N ILE A 307 3.49 -8.37 -5.40
CA ILE A 307 2.34 -9.07 -5.98
C ILE A 307 2.70 -9.69 -7.35
N GLY A 308 3.57 -9.03 -8.12
CA GLY A 308 4.14 -9.55 -9.38
C GLY A 308 5.03 -10.77 -9.22
N ASN A 309 5.54 -11.03 -8.01
CA ASN A 309 6.39 -12.17 -7.76
C ASN A 309 5.56 -13.44 -7.49
N SER A 310 5.62 -14.38 -8.44
CA SER A 310 4.93 -15.67 -8.36
C SER A 310 5.25 -16.49 -7.11
N THR A 311 6.43 -16.29 -6.50
CA THR A 311 6.81 -16.95 -5.24
C THR A 311 6.03 -16.39 -4.05
N PHE A 312 5.98 -15.06 -3.90
CA PHE A 312 5.24 -14.41 -2.82
C PHE A 312 3.75 -14.72 -2.89
N ARG A 313 3.20 -14.64 -4.10
CA ARG A 313 1.79 -14.94 -4.37
C ARG A 313 1.48 -16.43 -4.21
N GLY A 314 2.29 -17.30 -4.82
CA GLY A 314 2.09 -18.76 -4.77
C GLY A 314 2.24 -19.38 -3.39
N ARG A 315 3.01 -18.74 -2.49
CA ARG A 315 3.10 -19.13 -1.06
C ARG A 315 1.99 -18.51 -0.21
N GLY A 316 1.14 -17.67 -0.80
CA GLY A 316 -0.05 -17.09 -0.16
C GLY A 316 0.21 -15.87 0.73
N LEU A 317 1.42 -15.29 0.71
CA LEU A 317 1.76 -14.15 1.55
C LEU A 317 0.97 -12.89 1.16
N CYS A 318 0.89 -12.58 -0.14
CA CYS A 318 0.20 -11.38 -0.65
C CYS A 318 -1.26 -11.30 -0.20
N GLY A 319 -1.96 -12.44 -0.17
CA GLY A 319 -3.37 -12.48 0.22
C GLY A 319 -3.65 -12.18 1.69
N ARG A 320 -2.62 -12.06 2.56
CA ARG A 320 -2.79 -11.76 3.99
C ARG A 320 -2.80 -10.26 4.31
N PHE A 321 -2.33 -9.43 3.40
CA PHE A 321 -2.21 -7.99 3.63
C PHE A 321 -3.52 -7.26 3.31
N LEU A 322 -3.93 -6.36 4.21
CA LEU A 322 -4.93 -5.33 3.99
C LEU A 322 -4.23 -4.14 3.31
N TYR A 323 -4.48 -3.97 2.01
CA TYR A 323 -3.85 -2.93 1.20
C TYR A 323 -4.67 -1.65 1.22
N ALA A 324 -4.00 -0.52 1.42
CA ALA A 324 -4.56 0.81 1.17
C ALA A 324 -3.68 1.58 0.18
N VAL A 325 -4.03 1.54 -1.10
CA VAL A 325 -3.45 2.39 -2.15
C VAL A 325 -3.86 3.85 -1.91
N CYS A 326 -2.98 4.62 -1.31
CA CYS A 326 -3.26 5.96 -0.79
C CYS A 326 -3.35 7.01 -1.92
N LYS A 327 -4.36 7.87 -1.86
CA LYS A 327 -4.51 9.02 -2.75
C LYS A 327 -3.42 10.05 -2.46
N SER A 328 -2.59 10.36 -3.45
CA SER A 328 -1.47 11.28 -3.26
C SER A 328 -1.96 12.69 -2.96
N LYS A 329 -1.48 13.30 -1.87
CA LYS A 329 -1.71 14.72 -1.56
C LYS A 329 -0.58 15.62 -2.05
N VAL A 330 0.52 15.05 -2.57
CA VAL A 330 1.66 15.83 -3.11
C VAL A 330 1.17 16.80 -4.19
N GLY A 331 1.56 18.06 -4.09
CA GLY A 331 1.14 19.12 -5.03
C GLY A 331 -0.19 19.79 -4.67
N HIS A 332 -0.97 19.23 -3.74
CA HIS A 332 -2.30 19.72 -3.35
C HIS A 332 -2.44 19.94 -1.83
N ARG A 333 -1.32 19.96 -1.10
CA ARG A 333 -1.32 20.10 0.36
C ARG A 333 -1.61 21.53 0.79
N ALA A 334 -2.36 21.69 1.87
CA ALA A 334 -2.41 22.94 2.61
C ALA A 334 -1.02 23.26 3.19
N ILE A 335 -0.66 24.54 3.14
CA ILE A 335 0.57 25.05 3.74
C ILE A 335 0.28 25.39 5.20
N SER A 336 1.11 24.86 6.11
CA SER A 336 1.00 25.09 7.56
C SER A 336 -0.38 24.74 8.15
N PRO A 337 -0.82 23.47 8.03
CA PRO A 337 -2.07 23.03 8.64
C PRO A 337 -2.03 23.16 10.17
N PRO A 338 -3.19 23.22 10.85
CA PRO A 338 -3.23 23.18 12.30
C PRO A 338 -2.56 21.90 12.83
N PRO A 339 -1.90 21.95 14.00
CA PRO A 339 -1.44 20.75 14.68
C PRO A 339 -2.64 19.95 15.23
N ILE A 340 -2.43 18.66 15.48
CA ILE A 340 -3.41 17.84 16.23
C ILE A 340 -3.68 18.51 17.59
N PRO A 341 -4.95 18.78 17.94
CA PRO A 341 -5.33 19.35 19.23
C PRO A 341 -4.80 18.53 20.41
N ASP A 342 -4.36 19.21 21.49
CA ASP A 342 -3.76 18.53 22.64
C ASP A 342 -4.72 17.56 23.33
N ASN A 343 -6.01 17.88 23.41
CA ASN A 343 -7.01 16.98 23.98
C ASN A 343 -7.13 15.68 23.17
N VAL A 344 -7.16 15.76 21.82
CA VAL A 344 -7.23 14.57 20.95
C VAL A 344 -5.96 13.73 21.09
N ARG A 345 -4.79 14.38 21.21
CA ARG A 345 -3.51 13.69 21.43
C ARG A 345 -3.50 12.94 22.76
N GLU A 346 -3.94 13.57 23.85
CA GLU A 346 -3.96 12.95 25.17
C GLU A 346 -5.02 11.85 25.28
N GLU A 347 -6.19 12.02 24.66
CA GLU A 347 -7.23 10.99 24.58
C GLU A 347 -6.75 9.76 23.82
N TYR A 348 -6.11 9.94 22.67
CA TYR A 348 -5.48 8.84 21.91
C TYR A 348 -4.40 8.14 22.73
N ARG A 349 -3.52 8.92 23.34
CA ARG A 349 -2.45 8.39 24.19
C ARG A 349 -3.02 7.57 25.35
N ALA A 350 -4.02 8.08 26.06
CA ALA A 350 -4.69 7.37 27.15
C ALA A 350 -5.39 6.10 26.64
N PHE A 351 -6.04 6.15 25.48
CA PHE A 351 -6.69 5.03 24.83
C PHE A 351 -5.70 3.89 24.52
N VAL A 352 -4.57 4.19 23.86
CA VAL A 352 -3.56 3.16 23.50
C VAL A 352 -2.97 2.54 24.76
N ARG A 353 -2.65 3.35 25.78
CA ARG A 353 -2.11 2.84 27.05
C ARG A 353 -3.10 1.94 27.77
N ARG A 354 -4.40 2.29 27.77
CA ARG A 354 -5.46 1.45 28.33
C ARG A 354 -5.50 0.09 27.66
N ILE A 355 -5.56 0.03 26.33
CA ILE A 355 -5.66 -1.26 25.61
C ILE A 355 -4.39 -2.11 25.77
N LEU A 356 -3.20 -1.51 25.81
CA LEU A 356 -1.94 -2.24 26.07
C LEU A 356 -1.90 -2.83 27.49
N SER A 357 -2.42 -2.11 28.47
CA SER A 357 -2.43 -2.51 29.87
C SER A 357 -3.48 -3.57 30.23
N ASN A 358 -4.48 -3.82 29.37
CA ASN A 358 -5.57 -4.76 29.63
C ASN A 358 -5.04 -6.20 29.83
N GLN A 359 -5.28 -6.84 30.97
CA GLN A 359 -4.75 -8.18 31.25
C GLN A 359 -5.72 -9.32 30.88
N GLY A 360 -6.92 -9.03 30.37
CA GLY A 360 -7.88 -10.05 29.96
C GLY A 360 -7.33 -10.91 28.81
N SER A 361 -7.67 -12.20 28.81
CA SER A 361 -7.33 -13.13 27.73
C SER A 361 -8.47 -14.11 27.50
N GLY A 362 -8.63 -14.57 26.26
CA GLY A 362 -9.58 -15.62 25.92
C GLY A 362 -10.30 -15.39 24.61
N ILE A 363 -11.37 -16.16 24.41
CA ILE A 363 -12.08 -16.26 23.14
C ILE A 363 -13.23 -15.25 23.10
N ILE A 364 -13.18 -14.34 22.13
CA ILE A 364 -14.26 -13.41 21.80
C ILE A 364 -15.24 -14.11 20.86
N ARG A 365 -16.54 -13.91 21.06
CA ARG A 365 -17.61 -14.55 20.28
C ARG A 365 -18.50 -13.52 19.60
N LEU A 366 -19.12 -13.92 18.51
CA LEU A 366 -20.11 -13.10 17.81
C LEU A 366 -21.48 -13.26 18.47
N SER A 367 -22.28 -12.18 18.45
CA SER A 367 -23.72 -12.29 18.66
C SER A 367 -24.37 -12.99 17.46
N GLN A 368 -25.62 -13.42 17.60
CA GLN A 368 -26.34 -14.04 16.49
C GLN A 368 -26.49 -13.05 15.33
N GLU A 369 -26.83 -11.81 15.63
CA GLU A 369 -27.04 -10.73 14.67
C GLU A 369 -25.73 -10.36 13.96
N ALA A 370 -24.60 -10.36 14.68
CA ALA A 370 -23.27 -10.17 14.07
C ALA A 370 -22.92 -11.33 13.12
N ASP A 371 -23.23 -12.57 13.48
CA ASP A 371 -22.98 -13.72 12.60
C ASP A 371 -23.85 -13.69 11.34
N GLU A 372 -25.08 -13.17 11.42
CA GLU A 372 -25.95 -12.97 10.24
C GLU A 372 -25.34 -11.96 9.25
N ILE A 373 -24.81 -10.83 9.74
CA ILE A 373 -24.11 -9.83 8.91
C ILE A 373 -22.88 -10.46 8.26
N ARG A 374 -22.07 -11.19 9.04
CA ARG A 374 -20.88 -11.89 8.56
C ARG A 374 -21.21 -12.91 7.47
N LYS A 375 -22.27 -13.70 7.64
CA LYS A 375 -22.73 -14.68 6.63
C LYS A 375 -23.13 -13.99 5.34
N SER A 376 -23.94 -12.94 5.42
CA SER A 376 -24.34 -12.16 4.25
C SER A 376 -23.13 -11.61 3.48
N TYR A 377 -22.13 -11.10 4.19
CA TYR A 377 -20.91 -10.58 3.55
C TYR A 377 -20.04 -11.71 2.98
N GLN A 378 -19.91 -12.84 3.67
CA GLN A 378 -19.21 -14.02 3.15
C GLN A 378 -19.85 -14.54 1.86
N GLU A 379 -21.19 -14.64 1.80
CA GLU A 379 -21.89 -15.04 0.57
C GLU A 379 -21.64 -14.08 -0.60
N TYR A 380 -21.54 -12.78 -0.31
CA TYR A 380 -21.15 -11.78 -1.31
C TYR A 380 -19.73 -12.02 -1.82
N ILE A 381 -18.77 -12.24 -0.91
CA ILE A 381 -17.37 -12.55 -1.25
C ILE A 381 -17.27 -13.80 -2.11
N GLU A 382 -17.93 -14.91 -1.73
CA GLU A 382 -17.88 -16.18 -2.49
C GLU A 382 -18.41 -16.00 -3.92
N LYS A 383 -19.48 -15.21 -4.11
CA LYS A 383 -19.98 -14.87 -5.44
C LYS A 383 -18.95 -14.08 -6.25
N LYS A 384 -18.32 -13.06 -5.63
CA LYS A 384 -17.28 -12.24 -6.26
C LYS A 384 -16.06 -13.06 -6.68
N LEU A 385 -15.62 -14.00 -5.83
CA LEU A 385 -14.49 -14.89 -6.11
C LEU A 385 -14.73 -15.83 -7.31
N GLY A 386 -15.99 -16.17 -7.57
CA GLY A 386 -16.41 -16.94 -8.73
C GLY A 386 -16.46 -16.14 -10.05
N ASN A 387 -16.37 -14.81 -9.99
CA ASN A 387 -16.46 -13.93 -11.16
C ASN A 387 -15.42 -12.80 -11.14
N GLU A 388 -15.79 -11.59 -10.70
CA GLU A 388 -15.03 -10.35 -10.76
C GLU A 388 -13.69 -10.47 -10.03
N TRP A 389 -13.62 -11.20 -8.91
CA TRP A 389 -12.41 -11.36 -8.11
C TRP A 389 -11.62 -12.62 -8.44
N GLU A 390 -11.87 -13.26 -9.59
CA GLU A 390 -11.09 -14.43 -10.03
C GLU A 390 -9.58 -14.16 -10.03
N PHE A 391 -9.17 -12.96 -10.46
CA PHE A 391 -7.77 -12.56 -10.54
C PHE A 391 -7.11 -12.28 -9.18
N MET A 392 -7.88 -12.23 -8.09
CA MET A 392 -7.37 -12.00 -6.73
C MET A 392 -7.95 -12.97 -5.69
N ARG A 393 -8.31 -14.20 -6.13
CA ARG A 393 -8.84 -15.27 -5.26
C ARG A 393 -7.98 -15.54 -4.03
N ASP A 394 -6.66 -15.43 -4.15
CA ASP A 394 -5.72 -15.62 -3.05
C ASP A 394 -5.90 -14.60 -1.92
N TRP A 395 -6.33 -13.38 -2.25
CA TRP A 395 -6.66 -12.31 -1.31
C TRP A 395 -8.11 -12.40 -0.84
N GLY A 396 -9.07 -12.44 -1.77
CA GLY A 396 -10.50 -12.42 -1.44
C GLY A 396 -10.92 -13.60 -0.56
N GLY A 397 -10.30 -14.78 -0.75
CA GLY A 397 -10.56 -15.95 0.09
C GLY A 397 -10.12 -15.82 1.55
N LYS A 398 -9.34 -14.78 1.91
CA LYS A 398 -8.93 -14.49 3.30
C LYS A 398 -9.68 -13.32 3.92
N LEU A 399 -10.49 -12.60 3.13
CA LEU A 399 -11.14 -11.37 3.56
C LEU A 399 -12.11 -11.60 4.71
N THR A 400 -12.93 -12.66 4.66
CA THR A 400 -13.89 -12.95 5.75
C THR A 400 -13.19 -13.15 7.09
N GLY A 401 -12.06 -13.87 7.11
CA GLY A 401 -11.24 -14.03 8.31
C GLY A 401 -10.70 -12.69 8.81
N ALA A 402 -10.18 -11.85 7.89
CA ALA A 402 -9.68 -10.52 8.25
C ALA A 402 -10.77 -9.60 8.82
N VAL A 403 -11.99 -9.62 8.27
CA VAL A 403 -13.13 -8.83 8.77
C VAL A 403 -13.52 -9.23 10.19
N VAL A 404 -13.58 -10.53 10.47
CA VAL A 404 -13.88 -11.03 11.82
C VAL A 404 -12.78 -10.61 12.81
N ARG A 405 -11.51 -10.65 12.40
CA ARG A 405 -10.38 -10.15 13.21
C ARG A 405 -10.53 -8.65 13.50
N ILE A 406 -10.86 -7.85 12.49
CA ILE A 406 -11.11 -6.40 12.65
C ILE A 406 -12.27 -6.15 13.63
N ALA A 407 -13.39 -6.87 13.49
CA ALA A 407 -14.55 -6.74 14.37
C ALA A 407 -14.18 -7.04 15.83
N ALA A 408 -13.41 -8.12 16.07
CA ALA A 408 -12.96 -8.48 17.41
C ALA A 408 -11.96 -7.47 18.00
N LEU A 409 -11.10 -6.87 17.18
CA LEU A 409 -10.18 -5.82 17.61
C LEU A 409 -10.92 -4.54 18.00
N MET A 410 -11.91 -4.13 17.22
CA MET A 410 -12.76 -2.98 17.53
C MET A 410 -13.56 -3.21 18.81
N HIS A 411 -14.23 -4.37 18.91
CA HIS A 411 -14.95 -4.80 20.11
C HIS A 411 -14.07 -4.77 21.37
N ALA A 412 -12.87 -5.36 21.30
CA ALA A 412 -11.95 -5.40 22.41
C ALA A 412 -11.44 -4.01 22.81
N ALA A 413 -11.29 -3.10 21.85
CA ALA A 413 -10.87 -1.74 22.10
C ALA A 413 -11.94 -0.90 22.82
N GLU A 414 -13.21 -1.14 22.52
CA GLU A 414 -14.35 -0.39 23.07
C GLU A 414 -14.82 -0.92 24.43
N CYS A 415 -14.62 -2.22 24.70
CA CYS A 415 -15.01 -2.83 25.97
C CYS A 415 -14.29 -2.19 27.17
N MET A 416 -15.08 -1.77 28.16
CA MET A 416 -14.60 -1.33 29.48
C MET A 416 -14.56 -2.53 30.44
N GLY A 417 -13.73 -3.53 30.13
CA GLY A 417 -13.66 -4.79 30.88
C GLY A 417 -13.04 -5.94 30.08
N ASN A 418 -13.41 -7.17 30.44
CA ASN A 418 -12.98 -8.36 29.72
C ASN A 418 -13.85 -8.53 28.45
N PRO A 419 -13.28 -8.43 27.23
CA PRO A 419 -14.06 -8.47 25.99
C PRO A 419 -14.65 -9.86 25.68
N THR A 420 -14.33 -10.88 26.46
CA THR A 420 -14.88 -12.24 26.33
C THR A 420 -16.25 -12.42 27.01
N GLU A 421 -16.66 -11.46 27.85
CA GLU A 421 -17.91 -11.52 28.60
C GLU A 421 -19.12 -11.03 27.78
N ILE A 422 -18.86 -10.20 26.76
CA ILE A 422 -19.88 -9.60 25.90
C ILE A 422 -19.57 -10.02 24.47
N PRO A 423 -20.56 -10.50 23.70
CA PRO A 423 -20.34 -10.85 22.29
C PRO A 423 -20.19 -9.60 21.41
N ILE A 424 -19.52 -9.76 20.26
CA ILE A 424 -19.43 -8.73 19.22
C ILE A 424 -20.84 -8.36 18.76
N SER A 425 -21.17 -7.07 18.78
CA SER A 425 -22.48 -6.56 18.37
C SER A 425 -22.64 -6.54 16.84
N ALA A 426 -23.89 -6.41 16.39
CA ALA A 426 -24.21 -6.21 14.98
C ALA A 426 -23.56 -4.91 14.43
N GLU A 427 -23.53 -3.84 15.21
CA GLU A 427 -22.95 -2.55 14.80
C GLU A 427 -21.43 -2.64 14.63
N THR A 428 -20.71 -3.30 15.54
CA THR A 428 -19.26 -3.51 15.41
C THR A 428 -18.95 -4.37 14.19
N MET A 429 -19.73 -5.44 13.95
CA MET A 429 -19.55 -6.27 12.76
C MET A 429 -19.85 -5.49 11.47
N ALA A 430 -20.90 -4.67 11.44
CA ALA A 430 -21.21 -3.81 10.29
C ALA A 430 -20.09 -2.80 10.02
N GLY A 431 -19.50 -2.20 11.05
CA GLY A 431 -18.33 -1.32 10.92
C GLY A 431 -17.12 -2.06 10.33
N ALA A 432 -16.85 -3.28 10.81
CA ALA A 432 -15.79 -4.12 10.25
C ALA A 432 -16.05 -4.52 8.80
N THR A 433 -17.31 -4.78 8.41
CA THR A 433 -17.69 -5.03 7.01
C THR A 433 -17.43 -3.81 6.13
N ARG A 434 -17.74 -2.58 6.58
CA ARG A 434 -17.40 -1.35 5.82
C ARG A 434 -15.90 -1.23 5.57
N LEU A 435 -15.07 -1.56 6.57
CA LEU A 435 -13.62 -1.63 6.39
C LEU A 435 -13.21 -2.74 5.41
N GLY A 436 -13.86 -3.90 5.45
CA GLY A 436 -13.66 -4.99 4.48
C GLY A 436 -13.97 -4.57 3.03
N GLU A 437 -15.07 -3.85 2.81
CA GLU A 437 -15.46 -3.30 1.50
C GLU A 437 -14.44 -2.28 1.02
N PHE A 438 -14.02 -1.37 1.90
CA PHE A 438 -12.93 -0.43 1.63
C PHE A 438 -11.66 -1.17 1.16
N PHE A 439 -11.19 -2.15 1.92
CA PHE A 439 -9.99 -2.91 1.57
C PHE A 439 -10.16 -3.74 0.29
N SER A 440 -11.38 -4.15 -0.05
CA SER A 440 -11.67 -4.87 -1.30
C SER A 440 -11.40 -4.02 -2.52
N SER A 441 -11.90 -2.77 -2.54
CA SER A 441 -11.63 -1.84 -3.64
C SER A 441 -10.16 -1.45 -3.74
N HIS A 442 -9.46 -1.31 -2.60
CA HIS A 442 -8.02 -1.07 -2.63
C HIS A 442 -7.19 -2.31 -3.00
N ALA A 443 -7.67 -3.52 -2.74
CA ALA A 443 -7.06 -4.75 -3.22
C ALA A 443 -7.22 -4.89 -4.73
N GLU A 444 -8.40 -4.61 -5.29
CA GLU A 444 -8.59 -4.51 -6.75
C GLU A 444 -7.58 -3.52 -7.34
N ALA A 445 -7.42 -2.37 -6.70
CA ALA A 445 -6.43 -1.37 -7.11
C ALA A 445 -5.00 -1.91 -7.09
N ALA A 446 -4.60 -2.53 -5.98
CA ALA A 446 -3.27 -3.09 -5.82
C ALA A 446 -2.96 -4.19 -6.87
N TYR A 447 -3.93 -5.06 -7.16
CA TYR A 447 -3.76 -6.15 -8.13
C TYR A 447 -3.82 -5.66 -9.59
N GLN A 448 -4.59 -4.61 -9.88
CA GLN A 448 -4.59 -3.97 -11.22
C GLN A 448 -3.27 -3.21 -11.50
N LEU A 449 -2.64 -2.62 -10.48
CA LEU A 449 -1.32 -1.99 -10.61
C LEU A 449 -0.23 -2.96 -11.13
N MET A 450 -0.38 -4.27 -10.91
CA MET A 450 0.53 -5.28 -11.48
C MET A 450 0.48 -5.38 -13.00
N GLY A 451 -0.66 -5.04 -13.60
CA GLY A 451 -0.87 -5.07 -15.05
C GLY A 451 -0.54 -3.76 -15.74
N ALA A 452 -0.19 -2.71 -14.97
CA ALA A 452 0.16 -1.40 -15.52
C ALA A 452 1.58 -1.45 -16.10
N ASP A 453 1.67 -1.51 -17.43
CA ASP A 453 2.92 -1.36 -18.18
C ASP A 453 3.56 0.01 -17.87
N GLU A 454 4.89 0.06 -17.72
CA GLU A 454 5.68 1.29 -17.58
C GLU A 454 5.33 2.31 -18.68
N SER A 455 5.05 1.79 -19.88
CA SER A 455 4.59 2.55 -21.04
C SER A 455 3.25 3.28 -20.81
N GLN A 456 2.34 2.71 -20.01
CA GLN A 456 1.05 3.36 -19.65
C GLN A 456 1.27 4.52 -18.67
N ALA A 457 2.15 4.34 -17.67
CA ALA A 457 2.52 5.41 -16.74
C ALA A 457 3.23 6.58 -17.45
N ASP A 458 4.06 6.25 -18.43
CA ASP A 458 4.73 7.21 -19.31
C ASP A 458 3.75 7.93 -20.23
N ALA A 459 2.77 7.22 -20.79
CA ALA A 459 1.70 7.81 -21.59
C ALA A 459 0.87 8.82 -20.78
N LYS A 460 0.43 8.45 -19.57
CA LYS A 460 -0.27 9.36 -18.64
C LYS A 460 0.57 10.59 -18.31
N TYR A 461 1.88 10.42 -18.07
CA TYR A 461 2.79 11.53 -17.80
C TYR A 461 2.89 12.50 -18.99
N ILE A 462 3.09 11.99 -20.20
CA ILE A 462 3.17 12.79 -21.42
C ILE A 462 1.85 13.55 -21.62
N LEU A 463 0.70 12.88 -21.48
CA LEU A 463 -0.62 13.50 -21.60
C LEU A 463 -0.80 14.68 -20.64
N LYS A 464 -0.46 14.51 -19.37
CA LYS A 464 -0.53 15.59 -18.36
C LYS A 464 0.32 16.82 -18.72
N ARG A 465 1.50 16.59 -19.30
CA ARG A 465 2.37 17.70 -19.75
C ARG A 465 1.79 18.40 -20.97
N LEU A 466 1.18 17.66 -21.90
CA LEU A 466 0.54 18.20 -23.09
C LEU A 466 -0.72 19.01 -22.75
N SER A 467 -1.57 18.50 -21.85
CA SER A 467 -2.78 19.22 -21.41
C SER A 467 -2.45 20.55 -20.72
N SER A 468 -1.35 20.59 -19.97
CA SER A 468 -0.86 21.81 -19.32
C SER A 468 -0.26 22.83 -20.29
N ALA A 469 0.21 22.40 -21.46
CA ALA A 469 0.91 23.27 -22.42
C ALA A 469 -0.03 23.94 -23.44
N GLN A 470 -1.30 23.52 -23.52
CA GLN A 470 -2.31 24.03 -24.46
C GLN A 470 -1.85 24.14 -25.93
N LEU A 471 -1.00 23.19 -26.36
CA LEU A 471 -0.51 23.13 -27.74
C LEU A 471 -1.50 22.37 -28.62
N SER A 472 -1.61 22.76 -29.89
CA SER A 472 -2.37 22.01 -30.91
C SER A 472 -1.52 20.99 -31.65
N LYS A 473 -0.19 21.18 -31.65
CA LYS A 473 0.81 20.34 -32.31
C LYS A 473 2.12 20.37 -31.53
N VAL A 474 2.85 19.27 -31.52
CA VAL A 474 4.16 19.16 -30.89
C VAL A 474 5.08 18.22 -31.68
N THR A 475 6.34 18.60 -31.87
CA THR A 475 7.35 17.72 -32.50
C THR A 475 7.99 16.78 -31.47
N ARG A 476 8.62 15.68 -31.90
CA ARG A 476 9.34 14.76 -30.98
C ARG A 476 10.37 15.50 -30.11
N SER A 477 11.16 16.41 -30.70
CA SER A 477 12.17 17.18 -29.96
C SER A 477 11.57 18.14 -28.93
N GLU A 478 10.44 18.78 -29.26
CA GLU A 478 9.71 19.63 -28.31
C GLU A 478 9.10 18.82 -27.18
N LEU A 479 8.57 17.63 -27.47
CA LEU A 479 8.10 16.66 -26.47
C LEU A 479 9.21 16.22 -25.53
N THR A 480 10.41 15.88 -26.04
CA THR A 480 11.55 15.52 -25.19
C THR A 480 11.96 16.68 -24.29
N ARG A 481 11.91 17.92 -24.79
CA ARG A 481 12.17 19.13 -23.99
C ARG A 481 11.07 19.37 -22.96
N LEU A 482 9.81 19.16 -23.32
CA LEU A 482 8.66 19.30 -22.45
C LEU A 482 8.71 18.27 -21.31
N CYS A 483 9.13 17.04 -21.59
CA CYS A 483 9.21 15.94 -20.63
C CYS A 483 10.63 15.74 -20.07
N ARG A 484 11.48 16.77 -20.17
CA ARG A 484 12.88 16.72 -19.74
C ARG A 484 12.98 16.38 -18.25
N GLY A 485 13.82 15.41 -17.93
CA GLY A 485 14.03 14.90 -16.57
C GLY A 485 13.36 13.55 -16.28
N LYS A 486 12.35 13.14 -17.08
CA LYS A 486 11.80 11.78 -17.05
C LYS A 486 12.36 10.89 -18.16
N PHE A 487 12.39 11.39 -19.39
CA PHE A 487 12.94 10.67 -20.54
C PHE A 487 14.34 11.18 -20.90
N GLY A 488 15.27 10.27 -21.16
CA GLY A 488 16.65 10.60 -21.51
C GLY A 488 16.80 10.92 -23.00
N LYS A 489 16.05 10.20 -23.85
CA LYS A 489 16.05 10.34 -25.31
C LYS A 489 14.63 10.30 -25.88
N ALA A 490 14.49 10.58 -27.18
CA ALA A 490 13.19 10.59 -27.84
C ALA A 490 12.63 9.17 -28.02
N GLU A 491 13.52 8.18 -28.20
CA GLU A 491 13.20 6.77 -28.36
C GLU A 491 12.55 6.18 -27.11
N ASP A 492 12.93 6.67 -25.92
CA ASP A 492 12.37 6.24 -24.62
C ASP A 492 10.86 6.55 -24.51
N MET A 493 10.32 7.43 -25.36
CA MET A 493 8.89 7.80 -25.35
C MET A 493 8.05 7.00 -26.35
N GLU A 494 8.63 6.19 -27.23
CA GLU A 494 7.89 5.61 -28.36
C GLU A 494 6.72 4.72 -27.92
N ALA A 495 6.92 3.82 -26.95
CA ALA A 495 5.86 2.96 -26.44
C ALA A 495 4.70 3.77 -25.84
N ALA A 496 5.03 4.82 -25.08
CA ALA A 496 4.07 5.73 -24.48
C ALA A 496 3.30 6.57 -25.51
N LEU A 497 4.00 7.06 -26.55
CA LEU A 497 3.40 7.82 -27.65
C LEU A 497 2.45 6.93 -28.47
N ASN A 498 2.83 5.68 -28.72
CA ASN A 498 1.95 4.71 -29.40
C ASN A 498 0.65 4.48 -28.61
N ILE A 499 0.72 4.33 -27.29
CA ILE A 499 -0.47 4.23 -26.43
C ILE A 499 -1.36 5.47 -26.57
N LEU A 500 -0.77 6.67 -26.58
CA LEU A 500 -1.54 7.91 -26.74
C LEU A 500 -2.16 8.04 -28.14
N VAL A 501 -1.51 7.51 -29.18
CA VAL A 501 -2.08 7.45 -30.53
C VAL A 501 -3.24 6.44 -30.59
N GLU A 502 -3.04 5.23 -30.05
CA GLU A 502 -4.08 4.17 -29.98
C GLU A 502 -5.31 4.64 -29.18
N ARG A 503 -5.08 5.33 -28.06
CA ARG A 503 -6.14 5.94 -27.23
C ARG A 503 -6.68 7.26 -27.78
N ARG A 504 -6.24 7.69 -28.97
CA ARG A 504 -6.77 8.84 -29.73
C ARG A 504 -6.52 10.19 -29.07
N TYR A 505 -5.53 10.26 -28.18
CA TYR A 505 -5.03 11.52 -27.61
C TYR A 505 -4.09 12.24 -28.59
N LEU A 506 -3.29 11.48 -29.34
CA LEU A 506 -2.36 11.99 -30.33
C LEU A 506 -2.67 11.44 -31.72
N ARG A 507 -2.24 12.17 -32.75
CA ARG A 507 -2.21 11.68 -34.13
C ARG A 507 -0.82 11.97 -34.70
N GLU A 508 -0.10 10.91 -35.03
CA GLU A 508 1.22 11.00 -35.65
C GLU A 508 1.11 11.46 -37.10
N ILE A 509 1.98 12.40 -37.50
CA ILE A 509 2.11 12.86 -38.88
C ILE A 509 3.58 13.10 -39.24
N GLU A 510 3.92 12.81 -40.48
CA GLU A 510 5.17 13.29 -41.07
C GLU A 510 4.99 14.71 -41.60
N THR A 511 5.94 15.58 -41.30
CA THR A 511 5.94 16.97 -41.75
C THR A 511 7.26 17.33 -42.41
N ASP A 512 7.20 17.98 -43.57
CA ASP A 512 8.39 18.50 -44.24
C ASP A 512 9.02 19.64 -43.45
N VAL A 513 10.33 19.57 -43.22
CA VAL A 513 11.07 20.63 -42.51
C VAL A 513 11.52 21.78 -43.43
N GLY A 514 11.07 21.78 -44.69
CA GLY A 514 11.29 22.86 -45.66
C GLY A 514 12.73 23.01 -46.17
N TYR A 515 13.67 22.17 -45.72
CA TYR A 515 15.08 22.19 -46.12
C TYR A 515 15.61 20.77 -46.37
N ASN A 516 16.22 20.54 -47.54
CA ASN A 516 16.84 19.27 -47.96
C ASN A 516 15.93 18.02 -47.96
N ASN A 517 14.62 18.13 -48.27
CA ASN A 517 13.66 17.01 -48.29
C ASN A 517 13.69 16.14 -47.02
N ARG A 518 14.04 16.73 -45.87
CA ARG A 518 13.96 16.04 -44.60
C ARG A 518 12.52 16.10 -44.11
N THR A 519 12.02 14.98 -43.64
CA THR A 519 10.76 14.89 -42.91
C THR A 519 11.06 14.81 -41.41
N GLN A 520 10.13 15.31 -40.59
CA GLN A 520 10.14 15.12 -39.15
C GLN A 520 8.78 14.64 -38.67
N THR A 521 8.79 13.75 -37.68
CA THR A 521 7.58 13.30 -36.99
C THR A 521 7.07 14.38 -36.05
N ALA A 522 5.80 14.74 -36.21
CA ALA A 522 5.07 15.60 -35.30
C ALA A 522 3.75 14.93 -34.87
N TYR A 523 3.24 15.34 -33.71
CA TYR A 523 1.99 14.87 -33.16
C TYR A 523 1.00 16.03 -33.11
N PHE A 524 -0.15 15.86 -33.75
CA PHE A 524 -1.31 16.71 -33.45
C PHE A 524 -1.96 16.24 -32.15
N ILE A 525 -2.41 17.19 -31.35
CA ILE A 525 -2.98 16.94 -30.03
C ILE A 525 -4.50 17.04 -30.16
N ASN A 526 -5.23 16.04 -29.66
CA ASN A 526 -6.69 16.06 -29.67
C ASN A 526 -7.22 17.29 -28.90
N PRO A 527 -8.03 18.18 -29.49
CA PRO A 527 -8.56 19.35 -28.81
C PRO A 527 -9.35 19.03 -27.54
N ALA A 528 -9.95 17.83 -27.45
CA ALA A 528 -10.64 17.34 -26.26
C ALA A 528 -9.70 17.10 -25.04
N ILE A 529 -8.38 17.29 -25.21
CA ILE A 529 -7.38 17.25 -24.13
C ILE A 529 -7.34 18.56 -23.36
N ALA A 530 -7.81 19.67 -23.93
CA ALA A 530 -7.81 20.96 -23.26
C ALA A 530 -8.76 20.92 -22.04
N GLY A 531 -8.20 20.86 -20.84
CA GLY A 531 -8.93 20.67 -19.58
C GLY A 531 -9.16 19.21 -19.16
N ASN A 532 -8.65 18.24 -19.93
CA ASN A 532 -8.73 16.82 -19.62
C ASN A 532 -7.30 16.30 -19.37
N ASP A 533 -6.99 16.01 -18.11
CA ASP A 533 -5.74 15.37 -17.68
C ASP A 533 -5.74 13.84 -17.90
N GLY A 534 -6.79 13.32 -18.54
CA GLY A 534 -7.02 11.89 -18.74
C GLY A 534 -8.05 11.30 -17.78
N ASN A 535 -8.57 12.09 -16.82
CA ASN A 535 -9.41 11.60 -15.71
C ASN A 535 -10.91 11.86 -15.85
N ASN A 536 -11.36 12.73 -16.75
CA ASN A 536 -12.78 13.08 -16.83
C ASN A 536 -13.50 12.19 -17.84
N GLY A 537 -13.88 10.99 -17.39
CA GLY A 537 -14.74 10.09 -18.13
C GLY A 537 -16.23 10.48 -18.14
N ASN A 538 -16.65 11.62 -17.56
CA ASN A 538 -18.06 11.86 -17.31
C ASN A 538 -18.56 13.31 -17.30
N ASP A 539 -18.01 14.18 -18.16
CA ASP A 539 -18.66 15.48 -18.42
C ASP A 539 -19.37 15.49 -19.78
N ALA A 540 -20.70 15.64 -19.69
CA ALA A 540 -21.70 15.95 -20.72
C ALA A 540 -22.09 14.86 -21.75
N ALA A 541 -23.22 14.20 -21.45
CA ALA A 541 -24.26 13.93 -22.44
C ALA A 541 -25.13 15.17 -22.63
#